data_AF-A0AAW2ATH4-F1
#
_entry.id   AF-A0AAW2ATH4-F1
#
_cell.length_a   1.000
_cell.length_b   1.000
_cell.length_c   1.000
_cell.angle_alpha   90.00
_cell.angle_beta   90.00
_cell.angle_gamma   90.00
#
_symmetry.space_group_name_H-M   'P 1'
#
loop_
_entity.id
_entity.type
_entity.pdbx_description
1 polymer ?
#
loop_
_entity_poly.entity_id
_entity_poly.type
_entity_poly.pdbx_seq_one_letter_code
_entity_poly.pdbx_strand_id
1 'polypeptide(L)'
;MCSSLSCQSKTKPKPTQSNSQPSKTYTKKDCRKNNTETVELRVKTCQKNNGKRVWDKAHYCVYCEKMNKKMARHLQLKHMDETDVAHAFSFPLGSKERKKRLESLRNKGDWRYNQQVLKEGKGEIVTWKQPSKNSSVSDYLPCQHCFAMFKKVDLWRQNLKRIQTVSSRLLPMQTSSDGIQNVIHNMLQDNITAHIRGDEMICKYGHSLFARKGREQSQHCYIAQKLRELGRFVLAAKKINPKIGGLKDLVDPTKFNLAIEAAREVSHFNSDKTEYGKPSTAVKIGFSLKAATETWIGHCMMVSDVVAEKKTKKFKELLDKMWSNYVATNAHSSMEQNKWNKDESVPLTKDILALQNHLRAIEDKAKADLKQTVTVAAYKSLLAQVIVFNKKREGEASRITLEMFLKADSGQVNKDIYETLSPVEKMLSHRLTRMVTRGKRGRKVPVLFLDRTKASIDFMIELRDKVGVLKDNPFLFANIGTTTNIRGCDCLRKFSIECKVDNPQLLRSTNLRKHVATLCQLLDLSNQKLEQVAKFMGHDIRVHCNYYRQTDKTFQVAKVGKLLFAMEGGAEALKGNSLQTLDSAVCE
;
A
#
# COMPACT_ATOMS: atom_id res chain seq x y z
N MET A 1 3.30 83.94 -12.85
CA MET A 1 4.12 84.48 -11.75
C MET A 1 5.29 83.55 -11.53
N CYS A 2 6.50 84.10 -11.70
CA CYS A 2 7.85 83.56 -11.50
C CYS A 2 8.22 82.25 -12.24
N SER A 3 8.68 82.31 -13.50
CA SER A 3 10.07 82.57 -13.98
C SER A 3 10.87 81.26 -14.11
N SER A 4 11.55 80.88 -15.19
CA SER A 4 11.81 81.53 -16.48
C SER A 4 12.62 80.58 -17.40
N LEU A 5 12.22 80.56 -18.67
CA LEU A 5 13.02 80.54 -19.91
C LEU A 5 13.73 79.27 -20.44
N SER A 6 13.33 79.01 -21.69
CA SER A 6 13.80 78.09 -22.73
C SER A 6 15.13 78.49 -23.39
N CYS A 7 15.86 77.54 -24.01
CA CYS A 7 16.04 77.45 -25.48
C CYS A 7 17.18 76.50 -25.92
N GLN A 8 16.79 75.52 -26.75
CA GLN A 8 17.36 75.05 -28.03
C GLN A 8 18.87 75.09 -28.37
N SER A 9 19.39 73.86 -28.61
CA SER A 9 19.94 73.34 -29.88
C SER A 9 21.45 73.43 -30.22
N LYS A 10 21.91 72.33 -30.90
CA LYS A 10 23.13 72.14 -31.74
C LYS A 10 24.44 72.00 -30.93
N THR A 11 25.43 71.14 -31.21
CA THR A 11 25.90 70.43 -32.42
C THR A 11 26.99 69.41 -31.98
N LYS A 12 27.20 68.31 -32.74
CA LYS A 12 28.36 67.39 -32.59
C LYS A 12 29.68 68.04 -33.06
N PRO A 13 30.84 67.56 -32.58
CA PRO A 13 31.81 66.96 -33.51
C PRO A 13 32.56 65.71 -32.96
N LYS A 14 33.04 64.85 -33.88
CA LYS A 14 34.18 63.89 -33.76
C LYS A 14 35.39 64.51 -34.51
N PRO A 15 36.62 63.91 -34.57
CA PRO A 15 37.38 62.93 -33.75
C PRO A 15 38.75 63.55 -33.28
N THR A 16 39.69 62.93 -32.55
CA THR A 16 40.80 62.07 -33.03
C THR A 16 41.84 61.83 -31.89
N GLN A 17 42.54 60.69 -31.99
CA GLN A 17 43.68 60.09 -31.25
C GLN A 17 44.63 60.94 -30.36
N SER A 18 45.11 60.36 -29.25
CA SER A 18 46.55 60.32 -28.90
C SER A 18 46.89 59.24 -27.85
N ASN A 19 48.16 58.82 -27.90
CA ASN A 19 48.83 57.65 -27.33
C ASN A 19 49.30 57.86 -25.87
N SER A 20 49.26 56.82 -25.02
CA SER A 20 50.30 56.56 -24.00
C SER A 20 50.16 55.18 -23.32
N GLN A 21 51.18 54.33 -23.48
CA GLN A 21 51.54 53.22 -22.56
C GLN A 21 52.08 53.82 -21.24
N PRO A 22 52.17 53.13 -20.05
CA PRO A 22 52.64 51.73 -19.82
C PRO A 22 51.88 50.98 -18.69
N SER A 23 52.00 49.68 -18.44
CA SER A 23 53.15 48.99 -17.82
C SER A 23 52.73 47.55 -17.48
N LYS A 24 53.68 46.61 -17.57
CA LYS A 24 53.48 45.19 -17.22
C LYS A 24 53.47 45.02 -15.70
N THR A 25 52.44 44.38 -15.15
CA THR A 25 52.48 43.82 -13.79
C THR A 25 52.02 42.36 -13.84
N TYR A 26 52.94 41.46 -13.50
CA TYR A 26 52.66 40.05 -13.29
C TYR A 26 51.81 39.87 -12.03
N THR A 27 50.64 39.24 -12.15
CA THR A 27 49.89 38.72 -11.00
C THR A 27 49.53 37.25 -11.21
N LYS A 28 49.94 36.44 -10.23
CA LYS A 28 49.75 34.98 -10.12
C LYS A 28 48.28 34.61 -10.30
N LYS A 29 48.01 33.63 -11.19
CA LYS A 29 46.72 32.94 -11.24
C LYS A 29 46.59 32.04 -10.01
N ASP A 30 45.78 32.49 -9.06
CA ASP A 30 45.40 31.74 -7.88
C ASP A 30 44.73 30.40 -8.25
N CYS A 31 45.23 29.34 -7.62
CA CYS A 31 44.64 28.01 -7.63
C CYS A 31 43.28 28.08 -6.92
N ARG A 32 42.20 27.81 -7.66
CA ARG A 32 40.87 27.64 -7.08
C ARG A 32 40.87 26.44 -6.15
N LYS A 33 40.81 26.72 -4.84
CA LYS A 33 40.56 25.78 -3.76
C LYS A 33 39.26 25.01 -4.06
N ASN A 34 39.35 23.68 -4.01
CA ASN A 34 38.20 22.78 -4.06
C ASN A 34 37.39 22.96 -2.77
N ASN A 35 36.24 23.63 -2.88
CA ASN A 35 35.18 23.51 -1.88
C ASN A 35 34.55 22.11 -2.04
N THR A 36 34.88 21.20 -1.12
CA THR A 36 34.13 19.95 -0.94
C THR A 36 32.77 20.25 -0.30
N GLU A 37 31.85 20.77 -1.12
CA GLU A 37 30.42 20.68 -0.82
C GLU A 37 30.02 19.20 -0.90
N THR A 38 29.35 18.69 0.14
CA THR A 38 28.77 17.35 0.13
C THR A 38 27.67 17.28 -0.95
N VAL A 39 27.99 16.72 -2.11
CA VAL A 39 27.05 16.60 -3.24
C VAL A 39 25.96 15.58 -2.91
N GLU A 40 24.76 16.07 -2.65
CA GLU A 40 23.56 15.23 -2.48
C GLU A 40 23.28 14.40 -3.74
N LEU A 41 22.72 13.20 -3.53
CA LEU A 41 22.31 12.28 -4.59
C LEU A 41 21.30 12.94 -5.55
N ARG A 42 21.69 13.14 -6.82
CA ARG A 42 20.86 13.86 -7.80
C ARG A 42 20.87 13.25 -9.20
N VAL A 43 19.92 13.68 -10.03
CA VAL A 43 19.87 13.34 -11.46
C VAL A 43 20.41 14.51 -12.27
N LYS A 44 21.42 14.28 -13.09
CA LYS A 44 21.96 15.33 -13.97
C LYS A 44 20.91 15.77 -15.00
N THR A 45 20.58 17.06 -15.02
CA THR A 45 19.66 17.67 -15.99
C THR A 45 20.38 18.11 -17.26
N CYS A 46 19.62 18.23 -18.36
CA CYS A 46 20.15 18.80 -19.60
C CYS A 46 20.46 20.29 -19.42
N GLN A 47 21.66 20.70 -19.78
CA GLN A 47 22.01 22.11 -19.88
C GLN A 47 21.47 22.70 -21.20
N LYS A 48 21.03 23.96 -21.15
CA LYS A 48 20.67 24.75 -22.33
C LYS A 48 21.59 25.96 -22.41
N ASN A 49 22.10 26.24 -23.61
CA ASN A 49 22.82 27.46 -23.93
C ASN A 49 22.08 28.17 -25.06
N ASN A 50 21.67 29.43 -24.87
CA ASN A 50 20.81 30.18 -25.80
C ASN A 50 19.60 29.39 -26.31
N GLY A 51 18.89 28.71 -25.40
CA GLY A 51 17.71 27.89 -25.73
C GLY A 51 18.01 26.53 -26.39
N LYS A 52 19.22 26.30 -26.90
CA LYS A 52 19.64 25.03 -27.52
C LYS A 52 20.23 24.08 -26.49
N ARG A 53 19.94 22.78 -26.64
CA ARG A 53 20.45 21.74 -25.74
C ARG A 53 21.95 21.54 -25.94
N VAL A 54 22.70 21.52 -24.84
CA VAL A 54 24.11 21.13 -24.82
C VAL A 54 24.21 19.59 -24.73
N TRP A 55 25.02 18.98 -25.60
CA TRP A 55 25.27 17.53 -25.61
C TRP A 55 26.52 17.18 -24.79
N ASP A 56 26.44 17.38 -23.48
CA ASP A 56 27.54 17.22 -22.53
C ASP A 56 27.52 15.89 -21.76
N LYS A 57 26.56 15.01 -22.05
CA LYS A 57 26.41 13.73 -21.38
C LYS A 57 27.66 12.87 -21.54
N ALA A 58 28.30 12.55 -20.42
CA ALA A 58 29.38 11.59 -20.36
C ALA A 58 28.88 10.26 -19.80
N HIS A 59 29.61 9.20 -20.12
CA HIS A 59 29.31 7.82 -19.76
C HIS A 59 30.53 7.19 -19.09
N TYR A 60 30.31 6.16 -18.27
CA TYR A 60 31.40 5.47 -17.58
C TYR A 60 31.77 4.18 -18.32
N CYS A 61 33.07 3.96 -18.51
CA CYS A 61 33.56 2.75 -19.16
C CYS A 61 33.38 1.55 -18.23
N VAL A 62 32.93 0.41 -18.77
CA VAL A 62 32.73 -0.80 -17.96
C VAL A 62 34.06 -1.44 -17.51
N TYR A 63 35.16 -1.20 -18.24
CA TYR A 63 36.47 -1.84 -18.00
C TYR A 63 37.39 -0.98 -17.14
N CYS A 64 37.63 0.28 -17.53
CA CYS A 64 38.54 1.17 -16.79
C CYS A 64 37.82 2.16 -15.87
N GLU A 65 36.48 2.15 -15.81
CA GLU A 65 35.65 3.02 -14.96
C GLU A 65 35.84 4.53 -15.18
N LYS A 66 36.58 4.92 -16.22
CA LYS A 66 36.80 6.33 -16.57
C LYS A 66 35.59 6.91 -17.29
N MET A 67 35.29 8.17 -16.98
CA MET A 67 34.25 8.95 -17.63
C MET A 67 34.68 9.37 -19.05
N ASN A 68 33.82 9.16 -20.05
CA ASN A 68 34.08 9.53 -21.44
C ASN A 68 32.81 9.98 -22.19
N LYS A 69 32.91 11.02 -23.01
CA LYS A 69 31.80 11.53 -23.86
C LYS A 69 31.62 10.74 -25.16
N LYS A 70 32.68 10.09 -25.67
CA LYS A 70 32.69 9.34 -26.93
C LYS A 70 33.05 7.87 -26.66
N MET A 71 32.14 7.18 -25.95
CA MET A 71 32.38 5.83 -25.43
C MET A 71 32.84 4.82 -26.49
N ALA A 72 32.23 4.81 -27.69
CA ALA A 72 32.64 3.89 -28.76
C ALA A 72 34.11 4.08 -29.17
N ARG A 73 34.55 5.34 -29.38
CA ARG A 73 35.95 5.65 -29.71
C ARG A 73 36.90 5.26 -28.58
N HIS A 74 36.47 5.47 -27.34
CA HIS A 74 37.25 5.08 -26.16
C HIS A 74 37.46 3.56 -26.09
N LEU A 75 36.39 2.78 -26.24
CA LEU A 75 36.46 1.32 -26.26
C LEU A 75 37.38 0.81 -27.39
N GLN A 76 37.27 1.38 -28.58
CA GLN A 76 38.14 1.04 -29.72
C GLN A 76 39.63 1.29 -29.47
N LEU A 77 39.97 2.38 -28.78
CA LEU A 77 41.38 2.78 -28.61
C LEU A 77 42.06 2.18 -27.38
N LYS A 78 41.28 1.79 -26.35
CA LYS A 78 41.82 1.38 -25.05
C LYS A 78 41.43 -0.02 -24.61
N HIS A 79 40.42 -0.62 -25.24
CA HIS A 79 39.81 -1.88 -24.81
C HIS A 79 39.44 -2.77 -26.01
N MET A 80 40.20 -2.72 -27.12
CA MET A 80 39.89 -3.54 -28.31
C MET A 80 40.17 -5.03 -28.08
N ASP A 81 41.10 -5.30 -27.17
CA ASP A 81 41.49 -6.62 -26.67
C ASP A 81 40.37 -7.32 -25.87
N GLU A 82 39.41 -6.57 -25.35
CA GLU A 82 38.25 -7.12 -24.65
C GLU A 82 37.30 -7.83 -25.62
N THR A 83 36.95 -9.08 -25.31
CA THR A 83 36.16 -9.96 -26.19
C THR A 83 34.82 -9.35 -26.64
N ASP A 84 34.06 -8.79 -25.70
CA ASP A 84 32.78 -8.12 -25.99
C ASP A 84 32.96 -6.88 -26.89
N VAL A 85 34.09 -6.17 -26.78
CA VAL A 85 34.41 -4.97 -27.58
C VAL A 85 34.83 -5.40 -28.98
N ALA A 86 35.80 -6.32 -29.11
CA ALA A 86 36.22 -6.88 -30.39
C ALA A 86 35.01 -7.40 -31.19
N HIS A 87 34.13 -8.16 -30.51
CA HIS A 87 32.90 -8.67 -31.11
C HIS A 87 31.95 -7.53 -31.53
N ALA A 88 31.76 -6.48 -30.73
CA ALA A 88 30.95 -5.34 -31.13
C ALA A 88 31.51 -4.58 -32.36
N PHE A 89 32.84 -4.54 -32.51
CA PHE A 89 33.54 -3.89 -33.63
C PHE A 89 33.66 -4.77 -34.87
N SER A 90 33.47 -6.09 -34.77
CA SER A 90 33.40 -7.02 -35.91
C SER A 90 32.24 -6.72 -36.88
N PHE A 91 31.17 -6.09 -36.39
CA PHE A 91 30.03 -5.71 -37.20
C PHE A 91 30.29 -4.43 -38.03
N PRO A 92 29.68 -4.27 -39.21
CA PRO A 92 29.85 -3.09 -40.05
C PRO A 92 29.51 -1.77 -39.34
N LEU A 93 30.23 -0.70 -39.69
CA LEU A 93 29.96 0.67 -39.22
C LEU A 93 28.51 1.04 -39.53
N GLY A 94 27.78 1.54 -38.52
CA GLY A 94 26.40 1.98 -38.66
C GLY A 94 25.31 0.90 -38.53
N SER A 95 25.68 -0.39 -38.54
CA SER A 95 24.75 -1.52 -38.36
C SER A 95 23.96 -1.44 -37.04
N LYS A 96 22.75 -2.02 -37.03
CA LYS A 96 21.88 -2.04 -35.84
C LYS A 96 22.51 -2.88 -34.73
N GLU A 97 23.14 -3.99 -35.08
CA GLU A 97 23.84 -4.93 -34.21
C GLU A 97 24.99 -4.25 -33.48
N ARG A 98 25.88 -3.57 -34.22
CA ARG A 98 26.99 -2.79 -33.64
C ARG A 98 26.50 -1.74 -32.66
N LYS A 99 25.48 -0.97 -33.05
CA LYS A 99 24.88 0.07 -32.18
C LYS A 99 24.32 -0.53 -30.90
N LYS A 100 23.58 -1.63 -30.98
CA LYS A 100 22.98 -2.33 -29.83
C LYS A 100 24.04 -2.88 -28.87
N ARG A 101 25.12 -3.49 -29.39
CA ARG A 101 26.22 -4.03 -28.58
C ARG A 101 26.99 -2.91 -27.86
N LEU A 102 27.35 -1.85 -28.57
CA LEU A 102 28.04 -0.68 -27.99
C LEU A 102 27.17 0.05 -26.96
N GLU A 103 25.85 0.16 -27.20
CA GLU A 103 24.91 0.68 -26.22
C GLU A 103 24.85 -0.20 -24.97
N SER A 104 24.83 -1.53 -25.13
CA SER A 104 24.87 -2.46 -24.00
C SER A 104 26.12 -2.29 -23.15
N LEU A 105 27.30 -2.17 -23.77
CA LEU A 105 28.58 -1.97 -23.05
C LEU A 105 28.58 -0.64 -22.29
N ARG A 106 28.13 0.43 -22.94
CA ARG A 106 27.95 1.75 -22.32
C ARG A 106 27.02 1.68 -21.11
N ASN A 107 25.85 1.07 -21.27
CA ASN A 107 24.87 1.00 -20.19
C ASN A 107 25.36 0.11 -19.02
N LYS A 108 26.12 -0.96 -19.29
CA LYS A 108 26.77 -1.76 -18.23
C LYS A 108 27.75 -0.91 -17.41
N GLY A 109 28.58 -0.10 -18.06
CA GLY A 109 29.52 0.80 -17.38
C GLY A 109 28.82 1.88 -16.57
N ASP A 110 27.84 2.56 -17.18
CA ASP A 110 26.99 3.53 -16.46
C ASP A 110 26.29 2.89 -15.25
N TRP A 111 25.85 1.63 -15.37
CA TRP A 111 25.20 0.91 -14.29
C TRP A 111 26.16 0.55 -13.14
N ARG A 112 27.40 0.13 -13.44
CA ARG A 112 28.42 -0.10 -12.40
C ARG A 112 28.66 1.16 -11.57
N TYR A 113 28.85 2.29 -12.25
CA TYR A 113 28.98 3.59 -11.59
C TYR A 113 27.73 3.97 -10.78
N ASN A 114 26.54 3.83 -11.36
CA ASN A 114 25.28 4.13 -10.67
C ASN A 114 25.08 3.27 -9.42
N GLN A 115 25.48 1.99 -9.42
CA GLN A 115 25.42 1.15 -8.23
C GLN A 115 26.26 1.70 -7.09
N GLN A 116 27.47 2.19 -7.39
CA GLN A 116 28.33 2.82 -6.39
C GLN A 116 27.69 4.11 -5.84
N VAL A 117 27.25 5.01 -6.73
CA VAL A 117 26.57 6.26 -6.35
C VAL A 117 25.32 5.99 -5.50
N LEU A 118 24.53 4.97 -5.85
CA LEU A 118 23.34 4.58 -5.09
C LEU A 118 23.68 3.96 -3.73
N LYS A 119 24.79 3.21 -3.61
CA LYS A 119 25.26 2.65 -2.34
C LYS A 119 25.80 3.73 -1.41
N GLU A 120 26.61 4.64 -1.93
CA GLU A 120 27.21 5.75 -1.18
C GLU A 120 26.20 6.85 -0.84
N GLY A 121 25.10 6.93 -1.59
CA GLY A 121 24.04 7.91 -1.39
C GLY A 121 24.45 9.35 -1.71
N LYS A 122 25.54 9.54 -2.48
CA LYS A 122 26.10 10.83 -2.87
C LYS A 122 26.54 10.80 -4.33
N GLY A 123 26.39 11.91 -5.04
CA GLY A 123 26.80 12.04 -6.45
C GLY A 123 25.65 12.08 -7.47
N GLU A 124 25.99 12.00 -8.75
CA GLU A 124 25.04 12.14 -9.85
C GLU A 124 24.81 10.82 -10.57
N ILE A 125 23.56 10.36 -10.68
CA ILE A 125 23.29 9.14 -11.45
C ILE A 125 23.23 9.43 -12.96
N VAL A 126 23.75 8.50 -13.76
CA VAL A 126 23.66 8.51 -15.21
C VAL A 126 22.35 7.85 -15.65
N THR A 127 21.42 8.64 -16.18
CA THR A 127 20.13 8.17 -16.70
C THR A 127 20.21 7.86 -18.18
N TRP A 128 19.34 6.98 -18.70
CA TRP A 128 19.28 6.68 -20.14
C TRP A 128 18.98 7.96 -20.94
N LYS A 129 17.95 8.71 -20.53
CA LYS A 129 17.61 10.02 -21.06
C LYS A 129 17.71 11.05 -19.94
N GLN A 130 18.63 12.01 -20.08
CA GLN A 130 18.73 13.13 -19.15
C GLN A 130 17.43 13.95 -19.18
N PRO A 131 16.83 14.24 -18.01
CA PRO A 131 15.63 15.04 -17.95
C PRO A 131 15.93 16.52 -18.23
N SER A 132 14.93 17.25 -18.73
CA SER A 132 15.00 18.71 -18.94
C SER A 132 14.66 19.51 -17.68
N LYS A 133 13.91 18.90 -16.75
CA LYS A 133 13.52 19.47 -15.45
C LYS A 133 14.12 18.63 -14.33
N ASN A 134 14.28 19.23 -13.15
CA ASN A 134 14.69 18.49 -11.96
C ASN A 134 13.77 17.28 -11.75
N SER A 135 14.37 16.13 -11.48
CA SER A 135 13.67 14.86 -11.26
C SER A 135 14.31 14.16 -10.08
N SER A 136 13.51 13.43 -9.30
CA SER A 136 14.04 12.65 -8.18
C SER A 136 14.77 11.42 -8.69
N VAL A 137 15.86 11.02 -8.02
CA VAL A 137 16.49 9.72 -8.28
C VAL A 137 15.51 8.58 -8.06
N SER A 138 14.58 8.76 -7.11
CA SER A 138 13.52 7.78 -6.86
C SER A 138 12.55 7.62 -8.04
N ASP A 139 12.53 8.50 -9.04
CA ASP A 139 11.67 8.34 -10.24
C ASP A 139 12.26 7.40 -11.29
N TYR A 140 13.48 6.90 -11.09
CA TYR A 140 14.20 6.07 -12.03
C TYR A 140 14.37 4.64 -11.51
N LEU A 141 14.35 3.66 -12.42
CA LEU A 141 14.72 2.27 -12.13
C LEU A 141 15.58 1.72 -13.27
N PRO A 142 16.49 0.77 -12.97
CA PRO A 142 17.31 0.13 -13.98
C PRO A 142 16.51 -0.90 -14.78
N CYS A 143 16.78 -1.02 -16.08
CA CYS A 143 16.24 -2.12 -16.89
C CYS A 143 17.05 -3.40 -16.64
N GLN A 144 16.36 -4.52 -16.43
CA GLN A 144 17.02 -5.82 -16.20
C GLN A 144 17.82 -6.35 -17.41
N HIS A 145 17.48 -5.93 -18.63
CA HIS A 145 18.10 -6.47 -19.85
C HIS A 145 19.23 -5.60 -20.36
N CYS A 146 19.06 -4.28 -20.32
CA CYS A 146 20.05 -3.35 -20.87
C CYS A 146 20.79 -2.53 -19.81
N PHE A 147 20.46 -2.69 -18.52
CA PHE A 147 21.07 -2.01 -17.37
C PHE A 147 20.95 -0.47 -17.35
N ALA A 148 20.32 0.14 -18.35
CA ALA A 148 20.12 1.58 -18.37
C ALA A 148 19.07 2.03 -17.33
N MET A 149 19.31 3.19 -16.71
CA MET A 149 18.38 3.82 -15.76
C MET A 149 17.28 4.59 -16.49
N PHE A 150 16.06 4.07 -16.50
CA PHE A 150 14.90 4.70 -17.13
C PHE A 150 14.01 5.39 -16.10
N LYS A 151 13.32 6.45 -16.53
CA LYS A 151 12.22 6.99 -15.75
C LYS A 151 11.11 5.93 -15.68
N LYS A 152 10.48 5.77 -14.52
CA LYS A 152 9.46 4.73 -14.27
C LYS A 152 8.33 4.72 -15.30
N VAL A 153 7.94 5.90 -15.77
CA VAL A 153 6.89 6.11 -16.80
C VAL A 153 7.30 5.66 -18.20
N ASP A 154 8.59 5.47 -18.47
CA ASP A 154 9.11 5.06 -19.77
C ASP A 154 9.52 3.58 -19.82
N LEU A 155 9.53 2.90 -18.67
CA LEU A 155 9.91 1.49 -18.56
C LEU A 155 9.01 0.56 -19.38
N TRP A 156 7.72 0.88 -19.56
CA TRP A 156 6.79 0.08 -20.35
C TRP A 156 7.22 -0.11 -21.81
N ARG A 157 8.01 0.83 -22.35
CA ARG A 157 8.57 0.78 -23.71
C ARG A 157 9.52 -0.39 -23.92
N GLN A 158 9.91 -1.09 -22.85
CA GLN A 158 10.72 -2.30 -22.87
C GLN A 158 9.87 -3.59 -22.96
N ASN A 159 8.55 -3.50 -23.16
CA ASN A 159 7.63 -4.62 -23.44
C ASN A 159 7.64 -5.78 -22.43
N LEU A 160 7.73 -5.49 -21.12
CA LEU A 160 7.69 -6.54 -20.09
C LEU A 160 6.52 -6.33 -19.11
N LYS A 161 5.94 -7.41 -18.60
CA LYS A 161 4.94 -7.36 -17.52
C LYS A 161 5.67 -7.14 -16.19
N ARG A 162 5.12 -6.30 -15.28
CA ARG A 162 5.66 -6.01 -13.94
C ARG A 162 7.10 -5.46 -13.90
N ILE A 163 7.48 -4.66 -14.91
CA ILE A 163 8.85 -4.11 -15.04
C ILE A 163 9.37 -3.49 -13.75
N GLN A 164 8.56 -2.69 -13.05
CA GLN A 164 9.05 -1.97 -11.87
C GLN A 164 9.48 -2.90 -10.72
N THR A 165 8.73 -3.97 -10.44
CA THR A 165 9.09 -4.94 -9.40
C THR A 165 10.41 -5.64 -9.74
N VAL A 166 10.54 -6.10 -10.98
CA VAL A 166 11.73 -6.83 -11.43
C VAL A 166 12.95 -5.90 -11.50
N SER A 167 12.80 -4.73 -12.11
CA SER A 167 13.81 -3.67 -12.13
C SER A 167 14.27 -3.26 -10.73
N SER A 168 13.36 -3.23 -9.76
CA SER A 168 13.70 -2.83 -8.41
C SER A 168 14.64 -3.80 -7.68
N ARG A 169 14.73 -5.07 -8.14
CA ARG A 169 15.67 -6.08 -7.60
C ARG A 169 17.13 -5.78 -7.88
N LEU A 170 17.40 -4.92 -8.86
CA LEU A 170 18.76 -4.48 -9.17
C LEU A 170 19.23 -3.33 -8.28
N LEU A 171 18.33 -2.67 -7.55
CA LEU A 171 18.72 -1.56 -6.69
C LEU A 171 19.45 -2.07 -5.44
N PRO A 172 20.51 -1.38 -4.98
CA PRO A 172 21.16 -1.71 -3.72
C PRO A 172 20.18 -1.64 -2.53
N MET A 173 20.36 -2.53 -1.56
CA MET A 173 19.57 -2.61 -0.34
C MET A 173 20.46 -2.90 0.86
N GLN A 174 20.11 -2.33 2.02
CA GLN A 174 20.77 -2.62 3.30
C GLN A 174 20.32 -3.96 3.94
N THR A 175 19.39 -4.69 3.31
CA THR A 175 18.78 -5.90 3.88
C THR A 175 19.49 -7.19 3.48
N SER A 176 19.76 -8.06 4.45
CA SER A 176 20.48 -9.32 4.25
C SER A 176 19.58 -10.52 3.87
N SER A 177 18.28 -10.53 4.20
CA SER A 177 17.41 -11.69 3.92
C SER A 177 16.56 -11.55 2.65
N ASP A 178 16.53 -12.62 1.85
CA ASP A 178 15.73 -12.71 0.60
C ASP A 178 14.23 -12.48 0.83
N GLY A 179 13.73 -12.89 2.00
CA GLY A 179 12.31 -12.79 2.37
C GLY A 179 11.82 -11.34 2.43
N ILE A 180 12.49 -10.48 3.20
CA ILE A 180 12.07 -9.07 3.33
C ILE A 180 12.34 -8.27 2.06
N GLN A 181 13.40 -8.63 1.32
CA GLN A 181 13.68 -8.05 0.02
C GLN A 181 12.49 -8.25 -0.91
N ASN A 182 11.97 -9.47 -1.03
CA ASN A 182 10.78 -9.75 -1.83
C ASN A 182 9.57 -8.90 -1.40
N VAL A 183 9.36 -8.66 -0.11
CA VAL A 183 8.28 -7.78 0.37
C VAL A 183 8.50 -6.34 -0.10
N ILE A 184 9.72 -5.80 -0.01
CA ILE A 184 10.06 -4.42 -0.40
C ILE A 184 9.98 -4.23 -1.93
N HIS A 185 10.43 -5.20 -2.73
CA HIS A 185 10.31 -5.17 -4.19
C HIS A 185 8.85 -5.15 -4.67
N ASN A 186 7.96 -5.80 -3.94
CA ASN A 186 6.53 -5.84 -4.25
C ASN A 186 5.75 -4.61 -3.76
N MET A 187 6.38 -3.69 -3.01
CA MET A 187 5.77 -2.41 -2.65
C MET A 187 5.65 -1.48 -3.87
N LEU A 188 4.81 -0.46 -3.75
CA LEU A 188 4.85 0.66 -4.67
C LEU A 188 6.25 1.27 -4.64
N GLN A 189 6.91 1.29 -5.79
CA GLN A 189 8.24 1.87 -5.92
C GLN A 189 8.07 3.39 -5.97
N ASP A 190 8.19 4.05 -4.83
CA ASP A 190 8.08 5.52 -4.67
C ASP A 190 9.17 6.03 -3.70
N ASN A 191 9.12 7.32 -3.35
CA ASN A 191 10.05 7.94 -2.41
C ASN A 191 10.05 7.26 -1.03
N ILE A 192 8.91 6.77 -0.56
CA ILE A 192 8.78 6.03 0.70
C ILE A 192 9.58 4.72 0.62
N THR A 193 9.35 3.90 -0.42
CA THR A 193 10.09 2.65 -0.59
C THR A 193 11.58 2.89 -0.82
N ALA A 194 11.96 3.95 -1.53
CA ALA A 194 13.35 4.33 -1.72
C ALA A 194 14.04 4.65 -0.38
N HIS A 195 13.37 5.40 0.50
CA HIS A 195 13.89 5.67 1.84
C HIS A 195 14.01 4.41 2.68
N ILE A 196 12.98 3.54 2.67
CA ILE A 196 12.98 2.27 3.41
C ILE A 196 14.19 1.39 3.04
N ARG A 197 14.62 1.36 1.77
CA ARG A 197 15.79 0.57 1.32
C ARG A 197 17.10 0.99 1.97
N GLY A 198 17.26 2.28 2.23
CA GLY A 198 18.45 2.86 2.84
C GLY A 198 18.37 2.95 4.37
N ASP A 199 17.18 2.78 4.96
CA ASP A 199 16.98 2.87 6.39
C ASP A 199 17.25 1.53 7.09
N GLU A 200 18.39 1.45 7.77
CA GLU A 200 18.85 0.27 8.49
C GLU A 200 17.85 -0.20 9.56
N MET A 201 17.34 0.71 10.38
CA MET A 201 16.47 0.38 11.51
C MET A 201 15.10 -0.12 11.03
N ILE A 202 14.52 0.52 10.03
CA ILE A 202 13.27 0.05 9.39
C ILE A 202 13.50 -1.32 8.75
N CYS A 203 14.65 -1.53 8.10
CA CYS A 203 15.01 -2.82 7.52
C CYS A 203 15.11 -3.91 8.59
N LYS A 204 15.79 -3.69 9.72
CA LYS A 204 15.87 -4.64 10.84
C LYS A 204 14.50 -4.94 11.44
N TYR A 205 13.65 -3.92 11.60
CA TYR A 205 12.25 -4.11 12.01
C TYR A 205 11.47 -4.99 11.03
N GLY A 206 11.66 -4.80 9.73
CA GLY A 206 11.09 -5.65 8.68
C GLY A 206 11.52 -7.11 8.77
N HIS A 207 12.81 -7.37 9.03
CA HIS A 207 13.33 -8.72 9.26
C HIS A 207 12.65 -9.38 10.45
N SER A 208 12.54 -8.69 11.58
CA SER A 208 11.86 -9.20 12.79
C SER A 208 10.38 -9.54 12.52
N LEU A 209 9.66 -8.66 11.80
CA LEU A 209 8.28 -8.94 11.39
C LEU A 209 8.17 -10.14 10.45
N PHE A 210 9.11 -10.28 9.51
CA PHE A 210 9.14 -11.38 8.56
C PHE A 210 9.48 -12.71 9.24
N ALA A 211 10.41 -12.74 10.20
CA ALA A 211 10.69 -13.94 10.98
C ALA A 211 9.44 -14.46 11.71
N ARG A 212 8.61 -13.55 12.25
CA ARG A 212 7.39 -13.91 12.99
C ARG A 212 6.18 -14.25 12.12
N LYS A 213 6.03 -13.61 10.95
CA LYS A 213 4.80 -13.66 10.13
C LYS A 213 5.01 -14.02 8.66
N GLY A 214 6.25 -14.06 8.20
CA GLY A 214 6.62 -14.16 6.79
C GLY A 214 6.27 -15.49 6.12
N ARG A 215 6.09 -16.57 6.89
CA ARG A 215 5.63 -17.87 6.38
C ARG A 215 4.30 -17.76 5.65
N GLU A 216 3.40 -16.89 6.12
CA GLU A 216 2.10 -16.70 5.50
C GLU A 216 2.16 -15.54 4.49
N GLN A 217 2.04 -15.84 3.19
CA GLN A 217 2.07 -14.85 2.10
C GLN A 217 1.06 -13.71 2.30
N SER A 218 -0.08 -14.00 2.94
CA SER A 218 -1.13 -13.00 3.24
C SER A 218 -0.63 -11.89 4.19
N GLN A 219 0.35 -12.18 5.04
CA GLN A 219 0.91 -11.24 6.01
C GLN A 219 1.94 -10.30 5.39
N HIS A 220 2.43 -10.57 4.17
CA HIS A 220 3.42 -9.72 3.51
C HIS A 220 2.87 -8.31 3.29
N CYS A 221 1.57 -8.18 3.02
CA CYS A 221 0.90 -6.88 2.92
C CYS A 221 0.90 -6.12 4.26
N TYR A 222 0.70 -6.83 5.38
CA TYR A 222 0.79 -6.24 6.72
C TYR A 222 2.21 -5.75 7.03
N ILE A 223 3.23 -6.57 6.70
CA ILE A 223 4.64 -6.19 6.87
C ILE A 223 4.94 -4.94 6.04
N ALA A 224 4.53 -4.94 4.76
CA ALA A 224 4.72 -3.79 3.88
C ALA A 224 4.05 -2.52 4.40
N GLN A 225 2.83 -2.63 4.94
CA GLN A 225 2.14 -1.51 5.55
C GLN A 225 2.94 -0.94 6.73
N LYS A 226 3.45 -1.81 7.61
CA LYS A 226 4.23 -1.40 8.80
C LYS A 226 5.53 -0.68 8.44
N LEU A 227 6.26 -1.17 7.45
CA LEU A 227 7.46 -0.49 6.95
C LEU A 227 7.13 0.86 6.32
N ARG A 228 6.05 0.94 5.53
CA ARG A 228 5.62 2.19 4.91
C ARG A 228 5.02 3.19 5.89
N GLU A 229 4.45 2.75 7.01
CA GLU A 229 4.04 3.63 8.10
C GLU A 229 5.27 4.37 8.66
N LEU A 230 6.33 3.64 8.99
CA LEU A 230 7.58 4.24 9.48
C LEU A 230 8.32 5.05 8.41
N GLY A 231 8.34 4.58 7.15
CA GLY A 231 8.96 5.34 6.07
C GLY A 231 8.30 6.70 5.83
N ARG A 232 6.97 6.80 5.95
CA ARG A 232 6.27 8.11 5.90
C ARG A 232 6.60 8.98 7.10
N PHE A 233 6.67 8.38 8.28
CA PHE A 233 7.01 9.06 9.52
C PHE A 233 8.40 9.70 9.47
N VAL A 234 9.43 8.96 9.04
CA VAL A 234 10.79 9.51 8.92
C VAL A 234 10.87 10.60 7.85
N LEU A 235 10.19 10.43 6.71
CA LEU A 235 10.17 11.46 5.66
C LEU A 235 9.50 12.76 6.14
N ALA A 236 8.45 12.67 6.95
CA ALA A 236 7.86 13.86 7.59
C ALA A 236 8.82 14.52 8.58
N ALA A 237 9.50 13.73 9.41
CA ALA A 237 10.51 14.25 10.32
C ALA A 237 11.67 14.94 9.58
N LYS A 238 12.10 14.36 8.45
CA LYS A 238 13.14 14.92 7.58
C LYS A 238 12.75 16.24 6.94
N LYS A 239 11.45 16.42 6.64
CA LYS A 239 10.91 17.71 6.15
C LYS A 239 11.03 18.81 7.20
N ILE A 240 10.84 18.47 8.48
CA ILE A 240 10.95 19.40 9.62
C ILE A 240 12.43 19.66 9.97
N ASN A 241 13.25 18.60 10.02
CA ASN A 241 14.66 18.67 10.31
C ASN A 241 15.49 17.86 9.29
N PRO A 242 16.17 18.53 8.34
CA PRO A 242 16.97 17.86 7.31
C PRO A 242 18.13 17.00 7.81
N LYS A 243 18.56 17.17 9.08
CA LYS A 243 19.65 16.38 9.69
C LYS A 243 19.26 14.91 9.95
N ILE A 244 17.98 14.57 9.83
CA ILE A 244 17.49 13.21 10.01
C ILE A 244 17.74 12.40 8.73
N GLY A 245 18.65 11.42 8.82
CA GLY A 245 18.98 10.50 7.74
C GLY A 245 18.08 9.28 7.71
N GLY A 246 17.75 8.72 8.89
CA GLY A 246 16.90 7.55 9.06
C GLY A 246 16.23 7.47 10.44
N LEU A 247 15.46 6.41 10.67
CA LEU A 247 14.68 6.21 11.89
C LEU A 247 15.56 6.17 13.14
N LYS A 248 16.74 5.55 13.05
CA LYS A 248 17.71 5.49 14.18
C LYS A 248 18.13 6.88 14.66
N ASP A 249 18.14 7.88 13.78
CA ASP A 249 18.50 9.24 14.15
C ASP A 249 17.38 9.93 14.95
N LEU A 250 16.13 9.47 14.85
CA LEU A 250 14.99 10.01 15.61
C LEU A 250 14.85 9.38 16.99
N VAL A 251 15.38 8.18 17.18
CA VAL A 251 15.25 7.40 18.42
C VAL A 251 16.32 7.84 19.44
N ASP A 252 16.32 9.15 19.70
CA ASP A 252 17.13 9.81 20.72
C ASP A 252 16.17 10.63 21.60
N PRO A 253 16.26 10.55 22.95
CA PRO A 253 15.37 11.28 23.86
C PRO A 253 15.28 12.79 23.55
N THR A 254 16.38 13.40 23.10
CA THR A 254 16.43 14.83 22.75
C THR A 254 15.56 15.19 21.55
N LYS A 255 15.20 14.22 20.72
CA LYS A 255 14.40 14.38 19.50
C LYS A 255 12.96 13.92 19.67
N PHE A 256 12.51 13.66 20.90
CA PHE A 256 11.15 13.20 21.17
C PHE A 256 10.08 14.20 20.69
N ASN A 257 10.29 15.51 20.86
CA ASN A 257 9.38 16.54 20.35
C ASN A 257 9.29 16.52 18.81
N LEU A 258 10.43 16.35 18.12
CA LEU A 258 10.46 16.19 16.67
C LEU A 258 9.69 14.94 16.21
N ALA A 259 9.75 13.84 16.98
CA ALA A 259 8.96 12.64 16.71
C ALA A 259 7.46 12.90 16.86
N ILE A 260 7.03 13.70 17.84
CA ILE A 260 5.61 14.10 17.99
C ILE A 260 5.16 14.95 16.80
N GLU A 261 5.94 15.97 16.43
CA GLU A 261 5.65 16.85 15.29
C GLU A 261 5.56 16.07 13.97
N ALA A 262 6.49 15.13 13.74
CA ALA A 262 6.46 14.27 12.56
C ALA A 262 5.21 13.38 12.53
N ALA A 263 4.78 12.83 13.67
CA ALA A 263 3.55 12.05 13.73
C ALA A 263 2.31 12.91 13.45
N ARG A 264 2.27 14.13 13.99
CA ARG A 264 1.21 15.12 13.75
C ARG A 264 1.11 15.52 12.27
N GLU A 265 2.23 15.77 11.61
CA GLU A 265 2.29 16.06 10.17
C GLU A 265 1.71 14.90 9.34
N VAL A 266 2.14 13.65 9.59
CA VAL A 266 1.65 12.49 8.81
C VAL A 266 0.16 12.21 9.03
N SER A 267 -0.35 12.51 10.21
CA SER A 267 -1.73 12.25 10.61
C SER A 267 -2.67 13.44 10.42
N HIS A 268 -2.16 14.56 9.89
CA HIS A 268 -2.89 15.81 9.63
C HIS A 268 -3.54 16.35 10.92
N PHE A 269 -2.73 16.59 11.95
CA PHE A 269 -3.19 17.20 13.19
C PHE A 269 -3.53 18.68 12.97
N ASN A 270 -4.67 19.12 13.50
CA ASN A 270 -5.08 20.52 13.56
C ASN A 270 -4.89 21.03 14.99
N SER A 271 -4.05 22.05 15.16
CA SER A 271 -3.75 22.66 16.47
C SER A 271 -4.96 23.32 17.11
N ASP A 272 -5.80 23.97 16.31
CA ASP A 272 -6.89 24.83 16.79
C ASP A 272 -8.03 23.99 17.35
N LYS A 273 -8.30 22.85 16.71
CA LYS A 273 -9.34 21.89 17.14
C LYS A 273 -8.81 20.77 18.01
N THR A 274 -7.48 20.63 18.13
CA THR A 274 -6.82 19.47 18.75
C THR A 274 -7.23 18.12 18.16
N GLU A 275 -7.60 18.11 16.88
CA GLU A 275 -8.15 16.95 16.18
C GLU A 275 -7.21 16.44 15.09
N TYR A 276 -7.29 15.15 14.80
CA TYR A 276 -6.56 14.54 13.70
C TYR A 276 -7.47 14.28 12.50
N GLY A 277 -7.01 14.67 11.30
CA GLY A 277 -7.68 14.27 10.05
C GLY A 277 -7.53 12.77 9.75
N LYS A 278 -6.44 12.13 10.21
CA LYS A 278 -6.19 10.68 10.08
C LYS A 278 -5.80 10.06 11.41
N PRO A 279 -6.71 10.00 12.39
CA PRO A 279 -6.36 9.62 13.77
C PRO A 279 -5.86 8.18 13.87
N SER A 280 -6.41 7.25 13.08
CA SER A 280 -5.91 5.86 13.05
C SER A 280 -4.45 5.74 12.61
N THR A 281 -3.94 6.71 11.83
CA THR A 281 -2.53 6.74 11.40
C THR A 281 -1.63 7.15 12.56
N ALA A 282 -2.02 8.18 13.33
CA ALA A 282 -1.30 8.60 14.53
C ALA A 282 -1.12 7.44 15.53
N VAL A 283 -2.20 6.72 15.83
CA VAL A 283 -2.17 5.55 16.71
C VAL A 283 -1.26 4.45 16.17
N LYS A 284 -1.37 4.12 14.87
CA LYS A 284 -0.54 3.09 14.24
C LYS A 284 0.94 3.44 14.24
N ILE A 285 1.30 4.71 14.04
CA ILE A 285 2.69 5.18 14.09
C ILE A 285 3.28 4.89 15.47
N GLY A 286 2.56 5.21 16.56
CA GLY A 286 3.02 4.92 17.92
C GLY A 286 3.34 3.44 18.14
N PHE A 287 2.42 2.54 17.74
CA PHE A 287 2.65 1.09 17.85
C PHE A 287 3.82 0.59 16.98
N SER A 288 3.92 1.08 15.74
CA SER A 288 5.00 0.69 14.83
C SER A 288 6.36 1.21 15.31
N LEU A 289 6.39 2.44 15.82
CA LEU A 289 7.59 3.07 16.37
C LEU A 289 8.07 2.32 17.60
N LYS A 290 7.18 2.01 18.56
CA LYS A 290 7.51 1.21 19.74
C LYS A 290 8.13 -0.14 19.37
N ALA A 291 7.48 -0.88 18.46
CA ALA A 291 7.97 -2.18 18.03
C ALA A 291 9.30 -2.11 17.26
N ALA A 292 9.52 -1.04 16.48
CA ALA A 292 10.80 -0.80 15.82
C ALA A 292 11.90 -0.45 16.83
N THR A 293 11.63 0.41 17.81
CA THR A 293 12.53 0.74 18.92
C THR A 293 12.93 -0.51 19.70
N GLU A 294 11.98 -1.39 20.04
CA GLU A 294 12.28 -2.67 20.71
C GLU A 294 13.18 -3.58 19.86
N THR A 295 12.92 -3.66 18.56
CA THR A 295 13.78 -4.42 17.63
C THR A 295 15.18 -3.84 17.55
N TRP A 296 15.29 -2.51 17.58
CA TRP A 296 16.58 -1.81 17.54
C TRP A 296 17.39 -2.00 18.82
N ILE A 297 16.75 -1.98 20.00
CA ILE A 297 17.41 -2.34 21.27
C ILE A 297 18.03 -3.73 21.17
N GLY A 298 17.26 -4.72 20.70
CA GLY A 298 17.77 -6.08 20.51
C GLY A 298 18.95 -6.13 19.53
N HIS A 299 18.90 -5.34 18.45
CA HIS A 299 20.01 -5.24 17.52
C HIS A 299 21.27 -4.63 18.16
N CYS A 300 21.15 -3.52 18.89
CA CYS A 300 22.25 -2.88 19.61
C CYS A 300 22.92 -3.85 20.59
N MET A 301 22.12 -4.66 21.31
CA MET A 301 22.64 -5.70 22.20
C MET A 301 23.44 -6.76 21.46
N MET A 302 22.96 -7.20 20.28
CA MET A 302 23.66 -8.19 19.45
C MET A 302 25.01 -7.69 18.90
N VAL A 303 25.14 -6.38 18.65
CA VAL A 303 26.38 -5.76 18.15
C VAL A 303 27.20 -5.05 19.23
N SER A 304 26.79 -5.20 20.50
CA SER A 304 27.42 -4.59 21.68
C SER A 304 27.55 -3.05 21.63
N ASP A 305 26.62 -2.35 20.97
CA ASP A 305 26.57 -0.87 20.96
C ASP A 305 25.80 -0.35 22.19
N VAL A 306 26.53 -0.20 23.30
CA VAL A 306 25.98 0.21 24.60
C VAL A 306 25.42 1.65 24.59
N VAL A 307 26.01 2.55 23.78
CA VAL A 307 25.60 3.96 23.74
C VAL A 307 24.25 4.10 23.04
N ALA A 308 24.12 3.50 21.84
CA ALA A 308 22.87 3.50 21.11
C ALA A 308 21.78 2.75 21.89
N GLU A 309 22.12 1.64 22.55
CA GLU A 309 21.19 0.88 23.40
C GLU A 309 20.62 1.75 24.52
N LYS A 310 21.47 2.44 25.31
CA LYS A 310 21.03 3.29 26.43
C LYS A 310 20.13 4.44 25.95
N LYS A 311 20.49 5.11 24.86
CA LYS A 311 19.67 6.19 24.26
C LYS A 311 18.31 5.67 23.81
N THR A 312 18.31 4.54 23.10
CA THR A 312 17.09 3.91 22.57
C THR A 312 16.16 3.45 23.70
N LYS A 313 16.71 2.90 24.79
CA LYS A 313 15.95 2.53 26.00
C LYS A 313 15.28 3.74 26.64
N LYS A 314 16.02 4.84 26.84
CA LYS A 314 15.44 6.10 27.36
C LYS A 314 14.34 6.66 26.45
N PHE A 315 14.54 6.61 25.13
CA PHE A 315 13.51 7.04 24.17
C PHE A 315 12.26 6.15 24.25
N LYS A 316 12.44 4.83 24.39
CA LYS A 316 11.33 3.89 24.58
C LYS A 316 10.53 4.23 25.83
N GLU A 317 11.20 4.56 26.93
CA GLU A 317 10.55 4.95 28.18
C GLU A 317 9.73 6.23 28.02
N LEU A 318 10.25 7.24 27.33
CA LEU A 318 9.49 8.44 26.96
C LEU A 318 8.28 8.10 26.09
N LEU A 319 8.46 7.21 25.11
CA LEU A 319 7.36 6.75 24.24
C LEU A 319 6.26 6.05 25.05
N ASP A 320 6.63 5.23 26.03
CA ASP A 320 5.68 4.50 26.87
C ASP A 320 4.93 5.42 27.85
N LYS A 321 5.60 6.44 28.39
CA LYS A 321 5.02 7.35 29.40
C LYS A 321 4.29 8.55 28.81
N MET A 322 4.78 9.10 27.70
CA MET A 322 4.37 10.44 27.23
C MET A 322 3.61 10.42 25.90
N TRP A 323 3.72 9.36 25.08
CA TRP A 323 3.10 9.34 23.75
C TRP A 323 1.56 9.42 23.80
N SER A 324 0.95 8.82 24.83
CA SER A 324 -0.48 8.92 25.07
C SER A 324 -0.93 10.38 25.19
N ASN A 325 -0.20 11.15 25.97
CA ASN A 325 -0.56 12.51 26.36
C ASN A 325 -0.52 13.47 25.16
N TYR A 326 0.40 13.26 24.22
CA TYR A 326 0.61 14.18 23.09
C TYR A 326 -0.05 13.73 21.79
N VAL A 327 -0.29 12.42 21.61
CA VAL A 327 -0.74 11.83 20.35
C VAL A 327 -1.91 10.90 20.53
N ALA A 328 -1.77 9.84 21.34
CA ALA A 328 -2.75 8.75 21.30
C ALA A 328 -4.12 9.14 21.84
N THR A 329 -4.20 9.88 22.96
CA THR A 329 -5.48 10.27 23.58
C THR A 329 -6.31 11.11 22.62
N ASN A 330 -5.73 12.19 22.07
CA ASN A 330 -6.43 13.05 21.10
C ASN A 330 -6.80 12.29 19.83
N ALA A 331 -5.96 11.36 19.37
CA ALA A 331 -6.30 10.51 18.22
C ALA A 331 -7.47 9.56 18.53
N HIS A 332 -7.54 8.99 19.74
CA HIS A 332 -8.67 8.19 20.19
C HIS A 332 -9.95 9.03 20.28
N SER A 333 -9.89 10.21 20.89
CA SER A 333 -11.03 11.14 20.95
C SER A 333 -11.53 11.53 19.56
N SER A 334 -10.63 11.90 18.63
CA SER A 334 -11.02 12.17 17.24
C SER A 334 -11.64 10.95 16.54
N MET A 335 -11.22 9.72 16.86
CA MET A 335 -11.86 8.51 16.31
C MET A 335 -13.28 8.33 16.85
N GLU A 336 -13.48 8.53 18.15
CA GLU A 336 -14.81 8.42 18.75
C GLU A 336 -15.73 9.54 18.26
N GLN A 337 -15.24 10.78 18.14
CA GLN A 337 -16.03 11.88 17.55
C GLN A 337 -16.42 11.60 16.09
N ASN A 338 -15.47 11.12 15.28
CA ASN A 338 -15.75 10.72 13.90
C ASN A 338 -16.77 9.57 13.81
N LYS A 339 -16.80 8.70 14.82
CA LYS A 339 -17.74 7.59 14.90
C LYS A 339 -19.11 8.06 15.36
N TRP A 340 -19.17 9.02 16.29
CA TRP A 340 -20.37 9.68 16.77
C TRP A 340 -21.07 10.47 15.67
N ASN A 341 -20.31 11.26 14.91
CA ASN A 341 -20.83 12.10 13.82
C ASN A 341 -21.21 11.29 12.56
N LYS A 342 -20.98 9.99 12.55
CA LYS A 342 -21.24 9.15 11.38
C LYS A 342 -22.65 8.60 11.46
N ASP A 343 -23.46 8.88 10.43
CA ASP A 343 -24.78 8.28 10.29
C ASP A 343 -24.70 6.75 10.30
N GLU A 344 -25.28 6.16 11.34
CA GLU A 344 -25.43 4.72 11.47
C GLU A 344 -26.55 4.25 10.56
N SER A 345 -26.20 3.73 9.39
CA SER A 345 -27.14 3.12 8.46
C SER A 345 -26.77 1.66 8.20
N VAL A 346 -27.76 0.78 8.37
CA VAL A 346 -27.71 -0.63 7.99
C VAL A 346 -28.26 -0.74 6.56
N PRO A 347 -27.67 -1.57 5.68
CA PRO A 347 -28.17 -1.73 4.33
C PRO A 347 -29.59 -2.30 4.34
N LEU A 348 -30.46 -1.75 3.50
CA LEU A 348 -31.83 -2.24 3.34
C LEU A 348 -31.82 -3.62 2.68
N THR A 349 -32.77 -4.47 3.07
CA THR A 349 -32.92 -5.81 2.47
C THR A 349 -33.19 -5.71 0.97
N LYS A 350 -33.93 -4.69 0.51
CA LYS A 350 -34.17 -4.42 -0.92
C LYS A 350 -32.86 -4.25 -1.71
N ASP A 351 -31.89 -3.51 -1.16
CA ASP A 351 -30.62 -3.20 -1.83
C ASP A 351 -29.71 -4.45 -1.87
N ILE A 352 -29.76 -5.27 -0.82
CA ILE A 352 -29.03 -6.54 -0.77
C ILE A 352 -29.56 -7.51 -1.84
N LEU A 353 -30.90 -7.60 -1.99
CA LEU A 353 -31.53 -8.43 -3.02
C LEU A 353 -31.21 -7.93 -4.42
N ALA A 354 -31.24 -6.61 -4.64
CA ALA A 354 -30.82 -6.00 -5.91
C ALA A 354 -29.38 -6.38 -6.27
N LEU A 355 -28.45 -6.30 -5.30
CA LEU A 355 -27.07 -6.73 -5.49
C LEU A 355 -26.96 -8.23 -5.78
N GLN A 356 -27.70 -9.08 -5.08
CA GLN A 356 -27.69 -10.53 -5.32
C GLN A 356 -28.16 -10.86 -6.73
N ASN A 357 -29.26 -10.24 -7.18
CA ASN A 357 -29.81 -10.46 -8.52
C ASN A 357 -28.85 -9.96 -9.61
N HIS A 358 -28.26 -8.79 -9.44
CA HIS A 358 -27.26 -8.26 -10.35
C HIS A 358 -26.02 -9.18 -10.44
N LEU A 359 -25.52 -9.68 -9.32
CA LEU A 359 -24.38 -10.60 -9.29
C LEU A 359 -24.68 -11.92 -10.01
N ARG A 360 -25.92 -12.44 -9.92
CA ARG A 360 -26.37 -13.63 -10.66
C ARG A 360 -26.40 -13.38 -12.16
N ALA A 361 -26.94 -12.24 -12.59
CA ALA A 361 -26.97 -11.86 -14.00
C ALA A 361 -25.55 -11.71 -14.59
N ILE A 362 -24.62 -11.12 -13.83
CA ILE A 362 -23.21 -11.00 -14.25
C ILE A 362 -22.55 -12.37 -14.31
N GLU A 363 -22.81 -13.25 -13.35
CA GLU A 363 -22.30 -14.62 -13.38
C GLU A 363 -22.76 -15.37 -14.63
N ASP A 364 -24.05 -15.30 -14.95
CA ASP A 364 -24.62 -15.99 -16.13
C ASP A 364 -24.00 -15.45 -17.43
N LYS A 365 -23.92 -14.12 -17.55
CA LYS A 365 -23.27 -13.47 -18.69
C LYS A 365 -21.80 -13.85 -18.78
N ALA A 366 -21.06 -13.75 -17.68
CA ALA A 366 -19.62 -14.03 -17.67
C ALA A 366 -19.31 -15.50 -17.95
N LYS A 367 -20.18 -16.44 -17.54
CA LYS A 367 -20.07 -17.86 -17.92
C LYS A 367 -20.28 -18.07 -19.41
N ALA A 368 -21.27 -17.42 -20.01
CA ALA A 368 -21.49 -17.47 -21.45
C ALA A 368 -20.28 -16.90 -22.21
N ASP A 369 -19.79 -15.74 -21.77
CA ASP A 369 -18.64 -15.06 -22.36
C ASP A 369 -17.34 -15.88 -22.20
N LEU A 370 -17.16 -16.60 -21.08
CA LEU A 370 -15.99 -17.45 -20.82
C LEU A 370 -15.81 -18.59 -21.82
N LYS A 371 -16.88 -19.01 -22.50
CA LYS A 371 -16.79 -19.98 -23.60
C LYS A 371 -16.12 -19.39 -24.84
N GLN A 372 -16.10 -18.07 -24.98
CA GLN A 372 -15.61 -17.35 -26.16
C GLN A 372 -14.34 -16.52 -25.87
N THR A 373 -14.26 -15.85 -24.73
CA THR A 373 -13.17 -14.94 -24.35
C THR A 373 -12.80 -15.04 -22.86
N VAL A 374 -11.50 -14.94 -22.57
CA VAL A 374 -10.97 -14.98 -21.21
C VAL A 374 -11.36 -13.72 -20.43
N THR A 375 -12.32 -13.85 -19.50
CA THR A 375 -12.85 -12.69 -18.76
C THR A 375 -12.74 -12.85 -17.24
N VAL A 376 -12.14 -11.84 -16.57
CA VAL A 376 -11.92 -11.82 -15.10
C VAL A 376 -13.22 -11.53 -14.30
N ALA A 377 -14.29 -11.15 -14.98
CA ALA A 377 -15.56 -10.73 -14.37
C ALA A 377 -16.25 -11.89 -13.61
N ALA A 378 -16.14 -13.12 -14.12
CA ALA A 378 -16.69 -14.31 -13.48
C ALA A 378 -16.10 -14.54 -12.08
N TYR A 379 -14.76 -14.53 -11.97
CA TYR A 379 -14.10 -14.72 -10.67
C TYR A 379 -14.49 -13.64 -9.64
N LYS A 380 -14.60 -12.38 -10.09
CA LYS A 380 -14.98 -11.26 -9.22
C LYS A 380 -16.43 -11.36 -8.74
N SER A 381 -17.35 -11.69 -9.66
CA SER A 381 -18.78 -11.81 -9.34
C SER A 381 -19.04 -12.99 -8.41
N LEU A 382 -18.43 -14.16 -8.66
CA LEU A 382 -18.55 -15.34 -7.78
C LEU A 382 -17.99 -15.07 -6.39
N LEU A 383 -16.82 -14.43 -6.27
CA LEU A 383 -16.28 -14.03 -4.98
C LEU A 383 -17.26 -13.11 -4.23
N ALA A 384 -17.84 -12.13 -4.91
CA ALA A 384 -18.83 -11.24 -4.31
C ALA A 384 -20.10 -11.99 -3.89
N GLN A 385 -20.60 -12.93 -4.70
CA GLN A 385 -21.75 -13.77 -4.34
C GLN A 385 -21.50 -14.57 -3.07
N VAL A 386 -20.35 -15.26 -2.98
CA VAL A 386 -19.97 -16.04 -1.80
C VAL A 386 -19.93 -15.15 -0.55
N ILE A 387 -19.38 -13.93 -0.65
CA ILE A 387 -19.33 -12.97 0.45
C ILE A 387 -20.73 -12.48 0.83
N VAL A 388 -21.57 -12.12 -0.14
CA VAL A 388 -22.92 -11.59 0.11
C VAL A 388 -23.86 -12.66 0.67
N PHE A 389 -23.76 -13.91 0.20
CA PHE A 389 -24.56 -15.02 0.70
C PHE A 389 -24.20 -15.37 2.15
N ASN A 390 -22.91 -15.56 2.44
CA ASN A 390 -22.47 -15.96 3.77
C ASN A 390 -22.34 -14.78 4.77
N LYS A 391 -22.43 -13.54 4.28
CA LYS A 391 -22.21 -12.30 5.06
C LYS A 391 -20.85 -12.30 5.80
N LYS A 392 -19.85 -13.01 5.25
CA LYS A 392 -18.52 -13.22 5.87
C LYS A 392 -17.58 -12.05 5.66
N ARG A 393 -16.45 -12.03 6.40
CA ARG A 393 -15.40 -11.04 6.11
C ARG A 393 -14.89 -11.30 4.71
N GLU A 394 -14.69 -10.24 3.93
CA GLU A 394 -14.26 -10.37 2.55
C GLU A 394 -12.94 -11.15 2.43
N GLY A 395 -12.04 -10.99 3.40
CA GLY A 395 -10.78 -11.71 3.45
C GLY A 395 -10.90 -13.21 3.74
N GLU A 396 -11.98 -13.66 4.40
CA GLU A 396 -12.22 -15.10 4.66
C GLU A 396 -12.53 -15.81 3.33
N ALA A 397 -13.36 -15.20 2.47
CA ALA A 397 -13.67 -15.74 1.15
C ALA A 397 -12.51 -15.53 0.14
N SER A 398 -11.88 -14.36 0.15
CA SER A 398 -10.82 -14.03 -0.82
C SER A 398 -9.59 -14.93 -0.68
N ARG A 399 -9.33 -15.48 0.51
CA ARG A 399 -8.13 -16.29 0.81
C ARG A 399 -8.37 -17.80 0.69
N ILE A 400 -9.54 -18.25 0.25
CA ILE A 400 -9.80 -19.67 -0.03
C ILE A 400 -8.78 -20.15 -1.07
N THR A 401 -8.09 -21.26 -0.79
CA THR A 401 -7.18 -21.90 -1.76
C THR A 401 -7.93 -22.93 -2.59
N LEU A 402 -7.40 -23.23 -3.78
CA LEU A 402 -7.92 -24.28 -4.64
C LEU A 402 -7.90 -25.64 -3.91
N GLU A 403 -6.79 -25.95 -3.25
CA GLU A 403 -6.64 -27.17 -2.46
C GLU A 403 -7.73 -27.29 -1.37
N MET A 404 -8.01 -26.21 -0.64
CA MET A 404 -9.06 -26.22 0.39
C MET A 404 -10.45 -26.48 -0.18
N PHE A 405 -10.71 -25.97 -1.37
CA PHE A 405 -11.99 -26.16 -2.05
C PHE A 405 -12.14 -27.58 -2.60
N LEU A 406 -11.09 -28.13 -3.21
CA LEU A 406 -11.10 -29.51 -3.71
C LEU A 406 -11.17 -30.54 -2.57
N LYS A 407 -10.56 -30.25 -1.42
CA LYS A 407 -10.67 -31.05 -0.19
C LYS A 407 -11.94 -30.76 0.62
N ALA A 408 -12.81 -29.86 0.15
CA ALA A 408 -14.05 -29.55 0.85
C ALA A 408 -15.01 -30.73 0.72
N ASP A 409 -14.79 -31.74 1.54
CA ASP A 409 -15.67 -32.89 1.61
C ASP A 409 -16.94 -32.53 2.37
N SER A 410 -18.06 -32.98 1.83
CA SER A 410 -19.35 -33.06 2.49
C SER A 410 -19.25 -34.20 3.51
N GLY A 411 -18.48 -33.98 4.58
CA GLY A 411 -18.19 -35.03 5.55
C GLY A 411 -19.46 -35.79 5.96
N GLN A 412 -19.34 -37.10 6.23
CA GLN A 412 -20.48 -37.98 6.46
C GLN A 412 -21.52 -37.32 7.35
N VAL A 413 -22.74 -37.20 6.80
CA VAL A 413 -23.89 -36.70 7.54
C VAL A 413 -24.07 -37.61 8.74
N ASN A 414 -23.97 -37.04 9.94
CA ASN A 414 -24.33 -37.76 11.15
C ASN A 414 -25.82 -38.10 11.05
N LYS A 415 -26.13 -39.40 10.94
CA LYS A 415 -27.48 -39.90 10.68
C LYS A 415 -28.43 -39.50 11.82
N ASP A 416 -27.99 -39.65 13.05
CA ASP A 416 -28.77 -39.31 14.25
C ASP A 416 -29.17 -37.81 14.23
N ILE A 417 -28.22 -36.92 13.93
CA ILE A 417 -28.53 -35.49 13.80
C ILE A 417 -29.49 -35.27 12.62
N TYR A 418 -29.23 -35.89 11.47
CA TYR A 418 -30.05 -35.71 10.28
C TYR A 418 -31.50 -36.12 10.48
N GLU A 419 -31.76 -37.20 11.20
CA GLU A 419 -33.12 -37.68 11.49
C GLU A 419 -33.94 -36.66 12.29
N THR A 420 -33.29 -35.97 13.24
CA THR A 420 -33.89 -34.90 14.06
C THR A 420 -34.17 -33.60 13.31
N LEU A 421 -33.64 -33.42 12.09
CA LEU A 421 -33.83 -32.21 11.30
C LEU A 421 -35.25 -32.16 10.69
N SER A 422 -35.80 -30.95 10.62
CA SER A 422 -37.03 -30.67 9.89
C SER A 422 -36.87 -30.93 8.38
N PRO A 423 -37.97 -31.11 7.63
CA PRO A 423 -37.92 -31.32 6.18
C PRO A 423 -37.15 -30.21 5.43
N VAL A 424 -37.29 -28.96 5.86
CA VAL A 424 -36.60 -27.82 5.26
C VAL A 424 -35.10 -27.87 5.56
N GLU A 425 -34.70 -28.21 6.79
CA GLU A 425 -33.28 -28.36 7.16
C GLU A 425 -32.62 -29.53 6.42
N LYS A 426 -33.34 -30.64 6.26
CA LYS A 426 -32.92 -31.78 5.42
C LYS A 426 -32.68 -31.34 3.99
N MET A 427 -33.61 -30.61 3.37
CA MET A 427 -33.43 -30.05 2.03
C MET A 427 -32.22 -29.10 1.96
N LEU A 428 -32.07 -28.20 2.93
CA LEU A 428 -30.94 -27.25 2.97
C LEU A 428 -29.59 -27.96 3.11
N SER A 429 -29.52 -29.06 3.88
CA SER A 429 -28.30 -29.84 4.03
C SER A 429 -27.83 -30.48 2.72
N HIS A 430 -28.75 -30.77 1.79
CA HIS A 430 -28.42 -31.30 0.46
C HIS A 430 -28.03 -30.20 -0.53
N ARG A 431 -28.65 -29.01 -0.42
CA ARG A 431 -28.47 -27.90 -1.38
C ARG A 431 -27.29 -26.95 -1.06
N LEU A 432 -26.64 -27.16 0.08
CA LEU A 432 -25.56 -26.31 0.57
C LEU A 432 -24.33 -27.14 0.86
N THR A 433 -23.26 -26.89 0.11
CA THR A 433 -21.95 -27.47 0.40
C THR A 433 -21.25 -26.65 1.47
N ARG A 434 -20.84 -27.28 2.57
CA ARG A 434 -20.08 -26.64 3.65
C ARG A 434 -18.58 -26.89 3.51
N MET A 435 -17.82 -25.82 3.33
CA MET A 435 -16.36 -25.83 3.41
C MET A 435 -15.90 -25.15 4.71
N VAL A 436 -14.74 -25.55 5.24
CA VAL A 436 -14.15 -24.90 6.42
C VAL A 436 -12.86 -24.17 6.06
N THR A 437 -12.77 -22.90 6.44
CA THR A 437 -11.60 -22.05 6.24
C THR A 437 -10.92 -21.69 7.56
N ARG A 438 -9.65 -21.28 7.50
CA ARG A 438 -8.93 -20.77 8.68
C ARG A 438 -9.20 -19.27 8.85
N GLY A 439 -9.94 -18.93 9.90
CA GLY A 439 -10.18 -17.58 10.37
C GLY A 439 -9.04 -17.02 11.23
N LYS A 440 -9.25 -15.82 11.79
CA LYS A 440 -8.30 -15.19 12.72
C LYS A 440 -8.02 -16.11 13.92
N ARG A 441 -6.76 -16.11 14.38
CA ARG A 441 -6.28 -16.95 15.50
C ARG A 441 -6.47 -18.45 15.30
N GLY A 442 -6.53 -18.91 14.04
CA GLY A 442 -6.66 -20.33 13.71
C GLY A 442 -8.06 -20.92 13.87
N ARG A 443 -9.09 -20.11 14.14
CA ARG A 443 -10.47 -20.58 14.27
C ARG A 443 -10.97 -21.18 12.95
N LYS A 444 -11.68 -22.31 13.02
CA LYS A 444 -12.39 -22.89 11.88
C LYS A 444 -13.62 -22.04 11.56
N VAL A 445 -13.71 -21.50 10.35
CA VAL A 445 -14.83 -20.67 9.89
C VAL A 445 -15.52 -21.36 8.71
N PRO A 446 -16.76 -21.81 8.88
CA PRO A 446 -17.50 -22.44 7.79
C PRO A 446 -17.89 -21.42 6.72
N VAL A 447 -17.90 -21.84 5.46
CA VAL A 447 -18.39 -21.10 4.29
C VAL A 447 -19.30 -22.05 3.52
N LEU A 448 -20.51 -21.59 3.24
CA LEU A 448 -21.53 -22.34 2.53
C LEU A 448 -21.55 -21.92 1.05
N PHE A 449 -21.66 -22.89 0.17
CA PHE A 449 -21.83 -22.68 -1.26
C PHE A 449 -23.18 -23.23 -1.70
N LEU A 450 -23.91 -22.42 -2.48
CA LEU A 450 -25.08 -22.88 -3.22
C LEU A 450 -24.62 -23.79 -4.35
N ASP A 451 -25.39 -24.85 -4.67
CA ASP A 451 -25.05 -25.78 -5.77
C ASP A 451 -24.76 -25.05 -7.08
N ARG A 452 -25.58 -24.05 -7.43
CA ARG A 452 -25.35 -23.18 -8.59
C ARG A 452 -23.96 -22.55 -8.55
N THR A 453 -23.62 -21.89 -7.44
CA THR A 453 -22.34 -21.18 -7.27
C THR A 453 -21.17 -22.17 -7.25
N LYS A 454 -21.35 -23.35 -6.66
CA LYS A 454 -20.34 -24.43 -6.66
C LYS A 454 -20.07 -24.89 -8.09
N ALA A 455 -21.11 -25.23 -8.86
CA ALA A 455 -20.98 -25.62 -10.26
C ALA A 455 -20.30 -24.53 -11.11
N SER A 456 -20.55 -23.25 -10.81
CA SER A 456 -19.84 -22.14 -11.44
C SER A 456 -18.36 -22.11 -11.13
N ILE A 457 -18.00 -22.38 -9.88
CA ILE A 457 -16.62 -22.42 -9.43
C ILE A 457 -15.92 -23.63 -10.07
N ASP A 458 -16.56 -24.80 -10.10
CA ASP A 458 -16.04 -26.01 -10.73
C ASP A 458 -15.73 -25.76 -12.22
N PHE A 459 -16.67 -25.16 -12.95
CA PHE A 459 -16.45 -24.76 -14.35
C PHE A 459 -15.27 -23.79 -14.52
N MET A 460 -15.07 -22.85 -13.59
CA MET A 460 -13.90 -21.97 -13.64
C MET A 460 -12.59 -22.68 -13.28
N ILE A 461 -12.63 -23.73 -12.47
CA ILE A 461 -11.44 -24.53 -12.14
C ILE A 461 -10.98 -25.28 -13.40
N GLU A 462 -11.90 -25.84 -14.17
CA GLU A 462 -11.59 -26.51 -15.45
C GLU A 462 -10.93 -25.56 -16.46
N LEU A 463 -11.37 -24.29 -16.49
CA LEU A 463 -10.83 -23.28 -17.39
C LEU A 463 -9.59 -22.54 -16.84
N ARG A 464 -9.15 -22.84 -15.60
CA ARG A 464 -8.16 -22.06 -14.85
C ARG A 464 -6.86 -21.80 -15.62
N ASP A 465 -6.32 -22.82 -16.28
CA ASP A 465 -5.08 -22.71 -17.06
C ASP A 465 -5.31 -21.93 -18.36
N LYS A 466 -6.45 -22.15 -19.02
CA LYS A 466 -6.83 -21.46 -20.28
C LYS A 466 -7.03 -19.97 -20.08
N VAL A 467 -7.52 -19.55 -18.90
CA VAL A 467 -7.72 -18.13 -18.56
C VAL A 467 -6.45 -17.40 -18.09
N GLY A 468 -5.30 -18.07 -18.09
CA GLY A 468 -4.00 -17.46 -17.75
C GLY A 468 -3.77 -17.24 -16.26
N VAL A 469 -4.43 -18.01 -15.39
CA VAL A 469 -4.05 -18.08 -13.98
C VAL A 469 -2.73 -18.86 -13.88
N LEU A 470 -1.77 -18.35 -13.11
CA LEU A 470 -0.48 -19.00 -12.94
C LEU A 470 -0.63 -20.29 -12.13
N LYS A 471 0.10 -21.34 -12.51
CA LYS A 471 0.14 -22.63 -11.78
C LYS A 471 0.53 -22.45 -10.31
N ASP A 472 1.45 -21.52 -10.04
CA ASP A 472 1.94 -21.21 -8.70
C ASP A 472 0.96 -20.37 -7.86
N ASN A 473 -0.21 -19.96 -8.40
CA ASN A 473 -1.20 -19.22 -7.64
C ASN A 473 -2.12 -20.20 -6.88
N PRO A 474 -2.06 -20.25 -5.53
CA PRO A 474 -2.82 -21.22 -4.76
C PRO A 474 -4.29 -20.81 -4.56
N PHE A 475 -4.68 -19.58 -4.88
CA PHE A 475 -6.00 -19.06 -4.51
C PHE A 475 -7.10 -19.51 -5.46
N LEU A 476 -8.26 -19.88 -4.92
CA LEU A 476 -9.46 -20.20 -5.70
C LEU A 476 -9.87 -18.99 -6.55
N PHE A 477 -9.99 -17.82 -5.91
CA PHE A 477 -10.25 -16.53 -6.55
C PHE A 477 -8.93 -15.80 -6.86
N ALA A 478 -8.21 -16.30 -7.85
CA ALA A 478 -6.91 -15.78 -8.29
C ALA A 478 -7.02 -14.54 -9.18
N ASN A 479 -6.06 -13.63 -9.07
CA ASN A 479 -5.82 -12.63 -10.12
C ASN A 479 -5.04 -13.27 -11.28
N ILE A 480 -5.52 -13.04 -12.49
CA ILE A 480 -4.90 -13.56 -13.72
C ILE A 480 -3.50 -12.96 -13.90
N GLY A 481 -2.54 -13.81 -14.28
CA GLY A 481 -1.13 -13.42 -14.46
C GLY A 481 -0.40 -13.01 -13.17
N THR A 482 -0.96 -13.30 -11.98
CA THR A 482 -0.30 -13.05 -10.69
C THR A 482 -0.40 -14.25 -9.77
N THR A 483 0.34 -14.20 -8.65
CA THR A 483 0.28 -15.15 -7.52
C THR A 483 -0.59 -14.66 -6.36
N THR A 484 -1.41 -13.62 -6.59
CA THR A 484 -2.25 -12.99 -5.56
C THR A 484 -3.72 -13.30 -5.76
N ASN A 485 -4.51 -13.11 -4.70
CA ASN A 485 -5.96 -13.24 -4.75
C ASN A 485 -6.66 -11.94 -5.15
N ILE A 486 -7.89 -12.10 -5.64
CA ILE A 486 -8.82 -11.00 -5.84
C ILE A 486 -9.26 -10.45 -4.49
N ARG A 487 -9.34 -9.12 -4.36
CA ARG A 487 -9.82 -8.47 -3.15
C ARG A 487 -11.34 -8.37 -3.14
N GLY A 488 -11.99 -9.06 -2.22
CA GLY A 488 -13.44 -9.03 -2.09
C GLY A 488 -14.01 -7.63 -1.80
N CYS A 489 -13.29 -6.76 -1.08
CA CYS A 489 -13.71 -5.38 -0.84
C CYS A 489 -13.87 -4.57 -2.13
N ASP A 490 -13.00 -4.82 -3.11
CA ASP A 490 -13.01 -4.11 -4.38
C ASP A 490 -14.13 -4.64 -5.28
N CYS A 491 -14.42 -5.95 -5.20
CA CYS A 491 -15.55 -6.57 -5.88
C CYS A 491 -16.90 -6.03 -5.36
N LEU A 492 -17.11 -6.05 -4.04
CA LEU A 492 -18.35 -5.52 -3.45
C LEU A 492 -18.57 -4.05 -3.82
N ARG A 493 -17.52 -3.24 -3.75
CA ARG A 493 -17.59 -1.82 -4.12
C ARG A 493 -17.96 -1.63 -5.58
N LYS A 494 -17.28 -2.34 -6.50
CA LYS A 494 -17.56 -2.29 -7.93
C LYS A 494 -19.04 -2.64 -8.19
N PHE A 495 -19.48 -3.82 -7.79
CA PHE A 495 -20.82 -4.30 -8.12
C PHE A 495 -21.91 -3.51 -7.42
N SER A 496 -21.69 -3.02 -6.19
CA SER A 496 -22.67 -2.15 -5.52
C SER A 496 -22.97 -0.88 -6.32
N ILE A 497 -21.96 -0.30 -6.98
CA ILE A 497 -22.13 0.90 -7.81
C ILE A 497 -22.83 0.53 -9.12
N GLU A 498 -22.45 -0.59 -9.74
CA GLU A 498 -23.06 -1.08 -10.98
C GLU A 498 -24.55 -1.47 -10.80
N CYS A 499 -24.95 -1.85 -9.59
CA CYS A 499 -26.36 -2.12 -9.25
C CYS A 499 -27.25 -0.88 -9.23
N LYS A 500 -26.68 0.33 -9.21
CA LYS A 500 -27.42 1.60 -9.11
C LYS A 500 -28.37 1.68 -7.91
N VAL A 501 -28.02 1.05 -6.79
CA VAL A 501 -28.76 1.23 -5.53
C VAL A 501 -28.50 2.63 -4.95
N ASP A 502 -29.41 3.13 -4.12
CA ASP A 502 -29.33 4.48 -3.54
C ASP A 502 -28.07 4.66 -2.69
N ASN A 503 -27.72 3.64 -1.89
CA ASN A 503 -26.64 3.69 -0.91
C ASN A 503 -25.60 2.58 -1.10
N PRO A 504 -24.84 2.58 -2.21
CA PRO A 504 -23.89 1.51 -2.54
C PRO A 504 -22.76 1.37 -1.52
N GLN A 505 -22.42 2.44 -0.80
CA GLN A 505 -21.45 2.46 0.29
C GLN A 505 -21.83 1.56 1.48
N LEU A 506 -23.13 1.23 1.64
CA LEU A 506 -23.60 0.35 2.72
C LEU A 506 -23.47 -1.14 2.38
N LEU A 507 -23.28 -1.48 1.12
CA LEU A 507 -23.11 -2.86 0.66
C LEU A 507 -21.63 -3.29 0.81
N ARG A 508 -21.14 -3.29 2.06
CA ARG A 508 -19.78 -3.69 2.44
C ARG A 508 -19.84 -4.80 3.47
N SER A 509 -18.80 -5.63 3.52
CA SER A 509 -18.74 -6.82 4.39
C SER A 509 -19.07 -6.53 5.87
N THR A 510 -18.57 -5.43 6.43
CA THR A 510 -18.89 -5.02 7.81
C THR A 510 -20.38 -4.70 8.00
N ASN A 511 -20.99 -4.00 7.05
CA ASN A 511 -22.38 -3.59 7.12
C ASN A 511 -23.34 -4.75 6.83
N LEU A 512 -22.95 -5.69 5.97
CA LEU A 512 -23.66 -6.96 5.78
C LEU A 512 -23.73 -7.78 7.06
N ARG A 513 -22.70 -7.71 7.92
CA ARG A 513 -22.70 -8.36 9.24
C ARG A 513 -23.58 -7.64 10.25
N LYS A 514 -23.62 -6.30 10.20
CA LYS A 514 -24.56 -5.50 10.98
C LYS A 514 -26.00 -5.86 10.61
N HIS A 515 -26.30 -5.99 9.32
CA HIS A 515 -27.61 -6.44 8.84
C HIS A 515 -28.03 -7.80 9.40
N VAL A 516 -27.12 -8.79 9.45
CA VAL A 516 -27.41 -10.08 10.12
C VAL A 516 -27.74 -9.87 11.60
N ALA A 517 -26.96 -9.06 12.31
CA ALA A 517 -27.19 -8.79 13.72
C ALA A 517 -28.51 -8.02 13.97
N THR A 518 -28.91 -7.13 13.07
CA THR A 518 -30.22 -6.47 13.10
C THR A 518 -31.35 -7.49 12.90
N LEU A 519 -31.24 -8.38 11.92
CA LEU A 519 -32.24 -9.44 11.71
C LEU A 519 -32.33 -10.40 12.90
N CYS A 520 -31.20 -10.77 13.52
CA CYS A 520 -31.20 -11.59 14.73
C CYS A 520 -31.93 -10.92 15.91
N GLN A 521 -31.88 -9.58 16.01
CA GLN A 521 -32.64 -8.83 17.02
C GLN A 521 -34.13 -8.82 16.70
N LEU A 522 -34.50 -8.62 15.42
CA LEU A 522 -35.90 -8.63 14.99
C LEU A 522 -36.57 -10.00 15.18
N LEU A 523 -35.79 -11.08 15.02
CA LEU A 523 -36.25 -12.46 15.25
C LEU A 523 -36.24 -12.89 16.72
N ASP A 524 -35.83 -12.00 17.63
CA ASP A 524 -35.74 -12.24 19.09
C ASP A 524 -35.06 -13.58 19.45
N LEU A 525 -33.89 -13.84 18.84
CA LEU A 525 -33.20 -15.12 19.01
C LEU A 525 -32.70 -15.29 20.46
N SER A 526 -32.95 -16.48 21.03
CA SER A 526 -32.37 -16.85 22.33
C SER A 526 -30.84 -16.83 22.32
N ASN A 527 -30.21 -16.64 23.49
CA ASN A 527 -28.75 -16.57 23.61
C ASN A 527 -28.03 -17.78 23.00
N GLN A 528 -28.59 -18.99 23.13
CA GLN A 528 -28.03 -20.20 22.54
C GLN A 528 -28.04 -20.14 20.99
N LYS A 529 -29.17 -19.74 20.39
CA LYS A 529 -29.29 -19.57 18.93
C LYS A 529 -28.39 -18.46 18.42
N LEU A 530 -28.30 -17.35 19.16
CA LEU A 530 -27.41 -16.24 18.83
C LEU A 530 -25.93 -16.64 18.90
N GLU A 531 -25.55 -17.47 19.88
CA GLU A 531 -24.20 -18.02 19.98
C GLU A 531 -23.86 -18.91 18.77
N GLN A 532 -24.80 -19.75 18.31
CA GLN A 532 -24.61 -20.54 17.09
C GLN A 532 -24.38 -19.66 15.86
N VAL A 533 -25.17 -18.59 15.70
CA VAL A 533 -24.97 -17.61 14.60
C VAL A 533 -23.62 -16.90 14.73
N ALA A 534 -23.23 -16.48 15.94
CA ALA A 534 -21.94 -15.82 16.17
C ALA A 534 -20.75 -16.76 15.85
N LYS A 535 -20.81 -18.02 16.31
CA LYS A 535 -19.84 -19.08 15.98
C LYS A 535 -19.76 -19.30 14.48
N PHE A 536 -20.90 -19.40 13.80
CA PHE A 536 -20.94 -19.46 12.34
C PHE A 536 -20.21 -18.26 11.76
N MET A 537 -20.57 -17.02 12.12
CA MET A 537 -19.97 -15.78 11.61
C MET A 537 -18.48 -15.56 11.96
N GLY A 538 -17.91 -16.45 12.78
CA GLY A 538 -16.49 -16.49 13.13
C GLY A 538 -16.10 -15.48 14.19
N HIS A 539 -17.02 -15.16 15.12
CA HIS A 539 -16.76 -14.25 16.25
C HIS A 539 -17.47 -14.70 17.54
N ASP A 540 -17.04 -14.12 18.66
CA ASP A 540 -17.63 -14.36 19.99
C ASP A 540 -18.98 -13.65 20.12
N ILE A 541 -19.91 -14.18 20.92
CA ILE A 541 -21.22 -13.56 21.14
C ILE A 541 -21.10 -12.11 21.63
N ARG A 542 -20.11 -11.79 22.48
CA ARG A 542 -19.86 -10.41 22.93
C ARG A 542 -19.47 -9.49 21.78
N VAL A 543 -18.68 -9.99 20.83
CA VAL A 543 -18.32 -9.23 19.62
C VAL A 543 -19.56 -9.04 18.74
N HIS A 544 -20.46 -10.02 18.69
CA HIS A 544 -21.75 -9.89 18.00
C HIS A 544 -22.58 -8.75 18.61
N CYS A 545 -22.76 -8.76 19.94
CA CYS A 545 -23.55 -7.79 20.68
C CYS A 545 -22.94 -6.38 20.69
N ASN A 546 -21.61 -6.24 20.78
CA ASN A 546 -21.02 -4.91 20.97
C ASN A 546 -20.67 -4.19 19.65
N TYR A 547 -20.42 -4.93 18.56
CA TYR A 547 -19.93 -4.34 17.30
C TYR A 547 -20.91 -4.47 16.12
N TYR A 548 -21.80 -5.46 16.14
CA TYR A 548 -22.70 -5.72 15.03
C TYR A 548 -24.16 -5.49 15.38
N ARG A 549 -24.56 -5.84 16.61
CA ARG A 549 -25.88 -5.56 17.17
C ARG A 549 -25.99 -4.06 17.43
N GLN A 550 -26.37 -3.32 16.40
CA GLN A 550 -26.77 -1.92 16.55
C GLN A 550 -28.25 -1.91 16.86
N THR A 551 -28.63 -1.19 17.91
CA THR A 551 -30.02 -0.85 18.16
C THR A 551 -30.39 0.19 17.12
N ASP A 552 -31.17 -0.23 16.13
CA ASP A 552 -31.71 0.67 15.13
C ASP A 552 -32.54 1.77 15.82
N LYS A 553 -32.46 3.03 15.35
CA LYS A 553 -33.25 4.14 15.92
C LYS A 553 -34.73 3.78 15.95
N THR A 554 -35.24 3.16 14.87
CA THR A 554 -36.62 2.70 14.78
C THR A 554 -36.93 1.62 15.82
N PHE A 555 -35.99 0.71 16.09
CA PHE A 555 -36.17 -0.30 17.13
C PHE A 555 -36.18 0.31 18.53
N GLN A 556 -35.27 1.24 18.85
CA GLN A 556 -35.29 1.93 20.14
C GLN A 556 -36.58 2.71 20.33
N VAL A 557 -36.97 3.55 19.35
CA VAL A 557 -38.20 4.33 19.43
C VAL A 557 -39.43 3.43 19.57
N ALA A 558 -39.54 2.35 18.78
CA ALA A 558 -40.72 1.49 18.83
C ALA A 558 -40.76 0.59 20.07
N LYS A 559 -39.66 -0.11 20.40
CA LYS A 559 -39.64 -1.13 21.47
C LYS A 559 -39.27 -0.56 22.83
N VAL A 560 -38.29 0.33 22.90
CA VAL A 560 -37.96 1.03 24.16
C VAL A 560 -38.99 2.11 24.43
N GLY A 561 -39.49 2.82 23.42
CA GLY A 561 -40.61 3.75 23.59
C GLY A 561 -41.85 3.05 24.16
N LYS A 562 -42.21 1.86 23.65
CA LYS A 562 -43.28 1.03 24.23
C LYS A 562 -43.10 0.75 25.73
N LEU A 563 -41.87 0.48 26.18
CA LEU A 563 -41.58 0.32 27.60
C LEU A 563 -41.69 1.62 28.38
N LEU A 564 -41.15 2.72 27.83
CA LEU A 564 -41.17 4.03 28.47
C LEU A 564 -42.60 4.55 28.63
N PHE A 565 -43.44 4.45 27.60
CA PHE A 565 -44.87 4.79 27.68
C PHE A 565 -45.62 3.90 28.68
N ALA A 566 -45.35 2.59 28.69
CA ALA A 566 -45.94 1.70 29.69
C ALA A 566 -45.51 2.05 31.13
N MET A 567 -44.32 2.64 31.34
CA MET A 567 -43.86 3.11 32.65
C MET A 567 -44.56 4.40 33.09
N GLU A 568 -45.04 5.24 32.16
CA GLU A 568 -45.83 6.44 32.50
C GLU A 568 -47.18 6.05 33.12
N GLY A 569 -47.75 4.91 32.74
CA GLY A 569 -48.96 4.33 33.35
C GLY A 569 -48.78 3.70 34.74
N GLY A 570 -47.58 3.79 35.33
CA GLY A 570 -47.27 3.23 36.65
C GLY A 570 -46.86 1.75 36.65
N ALA A 571 -46.23 1.30 37.74
CA ALA A 571 -45.63 -0.04 37.83
C ALA A 571 -46.66 -1.20 37.75
N GLU A 572 -47.93 -0.92 38.01
CA GLU A 572 -49.02 -1.91 37.92
C GLU A 572 -49.30 -2.35 36.48
N ALA A 573 -49.17 -1.44 35.50
CA ALA A 573 -49.35 -1.73 34.08
C ALA A 573 -48.31 -2.73 33.52
N LEU A 574 -47.18 -2.88 34.22
CA LEU A 574 -46.08 -3.77 33.85
C LEU A 574 -46.21 -5.18 34.45
N LYS A 575 -47.11 -5.38 35.41
CA LYS A 575 -47.20 -6.63 36.17
C LYS A 575 -47.72 -7.78 35.28
N GLY A 576 -46.92 -8.83 35.12
CA GLY A 576 -47.27 -10.01 34.32
C GLY A 576 -47.11 -9.84 32.80
N ASN A 577 -46.73 -8.64 32.34
CA ASN A 577 -46.54 -8.35 30.92
C ASN A 577 -45.06 -8.43 30.50
N SER A 578 -44.82 -8.88 29.27
CA SER A 578 -43.52 -8.82 28.61
C SER A 578 -43.50 -7.67 27.59
N LEU A 579 -42.31 -7.27 27.13
CA LEU A 579 -42.16 -6.26 26.09
C LEU A 579 -42.97 -6.57 24.81
N GLN A 580 -43.20 -7.86 24.54
CA GLN A 580 -44.01 -8.31 23.41
C GLN A 580 -45.51 -8.11 23.66
N THR A 581 -46.00 -8.27 24.90
CA THR A 581 -47.44 -8.22 25.23
C THR A 581 -47.95 -6.84 25.64
N LEU A 582 -47.08 -5.84 25.81
CA LEU A 582 -47.42 -4.47 26.22
C LEU A 582 -48.17 -3.62 25.16
N ASP A 583 -48.82 -4.22 24.14
CA ASP A 583 -49.39 -3.46 23.00
C ASP A 583 -50.54 -2.52 23.39
N SER A 584 -51.23 -2.81 24.51
CA SER A 584 -52.36 -2.04 25.01
C SER A 584 -51.99 -0.73 25.72
N ALA A 585 -50.72 -0.50 26.06
CA ALA A 585 -50.29 0.65 26.88
C ALA A 585 -49.75 1.85 26.05
N VAL A 586 -49.76 1.77 24.71
CA VAL A 586 -49.07 2.73 23.82
C VAL A 586 -50.02 3.52 22.92
N CYS A 587 -51.34 3.23 22.95
CA CYS A 587 -52.33 3.83 22.05
C CYS A 587 -53.41 4.64 22.79
N GLU A 588 -53.02 5.45 23.76
CA GLU A 588 -53.83 6.58 24.27
C GLU A 588 -53.08 7.90 24.08
#